data_AF-A0A5C9BQ20-F1
#
_entry.id   AF-A0A5C9BQ20-F1
#
_cell.length_a   1.000
_cell.length_b   1.000
_cell.length_c   1.000
_cell.angle_alpha   90.00
_cell.angle_beta   90.00
_cell.angle_gamma   90.00
#
_symmetry.space_group_name_H-M   'P 1'
#
loop_
_entity.id
_entity.type
_entity.pdbx_description
1 polymer ?
#
loop_
_entity_poly.entity_id
_entity_poly.type
_entity_poly.pdbx_seq_one_letter_code
_entity_poly.pdbx_strand_id
1 'polypeptide(L)' 'MATKLSSAQLALLKEREGRFIDSYKPGRKLMELGLIDATETKGGGSFNWSISAAGEAFLAAQSVT' A
#
# COMPACT_ATOMS: atom_id res chain seq x y z
N MET A 1 7.27 6.60 15.82
CA MET A 1 5.93 6.01 15.99
C MET A 1 5.84 4.77 15.12
N ALA A 2 5.59 3.58 15.69
CA ALA A 2 5.38 2.37 14.90
C ALA A 2 3.96 2.40 14.33
N THR A 3 3.82 2.80 13.06
CA THR A 3 2.53 2.81 12.38
C THR A 3 2.05 1.37 12.25
N LYS A 4 1.11 0.96 13.12
CA LYS A 4 0.51 -0.37 13.04
C LYS A 4 -0.43 -0.41 11.85
N LEU A 5 -0.05 -1.14 10.81
CA LEU A 5 -0.92 -1.44 9.69
C LEU A 5 -1.99 -2.45 10.11
N SER A 6 -3.22 -2.25 9.63
CA SER A 6 -4.29 -3.24 9.77
C SER A 6 -4.02 -4.47 8.91
N SER A 7 -4.69 -5.58 9.20
CA SER A 7 -4.54 -6.82 8.43
C SER A 7 -4.81 -6.64 6.93
N ALA A 8 -5.77 -5.78 6.56
CA ALA A 8 -6.07 -5.47 5.16
C ALA A 8 -4.95 -4.66 4.48
N GLN A 9 -4.32 -3.73 5.21
CA GLN A 9 -3.17 -2.98 4.70
C GLN A 9 -1.94 -3.86 4.55
N LEU A 10 -1.70 -4.75 5.51
CA LEU A 10 -0.63 -5.74 5.45
C LEU A 10 -0.83 -6.72 4.29
N ALA A 11 -2.06 -7.21 4.09
CA ALA A 11 -2.40 -8.06 2.96
C ALA A 11 -2.10 -7.35 1.64
N LEU A 12 -2.59 -6.11 1.48
CA LEU A 12 -2.31 -5.32 0.28
C LEU A 12 -0.81 -5.09 0.08
N LEU A 13 -0.06 -4.71 1.13
CA LEU A 13 1.38 -4.53 0.99
C LEU A 13 2.09 -5.82 0.56
N LYS A 14 1.67 -6.98 1.09
CA LYS A 14 2.25 -8.29 0.76
C LYS A 14 2.00 -8.69 -0.70
N GLU A 15 0.98 -8.15 -1.36
CA GLU A 15 0.74 -8.37 -2.80
C GLU A 15 1.81 -7.70 -3.68
N ARG A 16 2.56 -6.73 -3.14
CA ARG A 16 3.63 -5.95 -3.80
C ARG A 16 3.19 -5.06 -4.95
N GLU A 17 2.15 -5.41 -5.68
CA GLU A 17 1.55 -4.58 -6.73
C GLU A 17 0.08 -4.93 -6.92
N GLY A 18 -0.67 -4.04 -7.55
CA GLY A 18 -2.05 -4.33 -7.91
C GLY A 18 -2.85 -3.13 -8.35
N ARG A 19 -4.17 -3.24 -8.20
CA ARG A 19 -5.13 -2.18 -8.50
C ARG A 19 -6.16 -2.07 -7.39
N PHE A 20 -6.53 -0.85 -7.02
CA PHE A 20 -7.68 -0.59 -6.16
C PHE A 20 -8.49 0.61 -6.66
N ILE A 21 -9.76 0.68 -6.27
CA ILE A 21 -10.62 1.84 -6.55
C ILE A 21 -10.32 2.99 -5.58
N ASP A 22 -10.54 4.22 -5.99
CA ASP A 22 -10.24 5.43 -5.20
C ASP A 22 -10.87 5.45 -3.78
N SER A 23 -12.06 4.86 -3.64
CA SER A 23 -12.76 4.69 -2.37
C SER A 23 -12.18 3.62 -1.43
N TYR A 24 -11.18 2.85 -1.89
CA TYR A 24 -10.56 1.79 -1.11
C TYR A 24 -9.62 2.36 -0.04
N LYS A 25 -10.15 2.49 1.18
CA LYS A 25 -9.47 3.09 2.35
C LYS A 25 -8.09 2.49 2.65
N PRO A 26 -7.87 1.16 2.60
CA PRO A 26 -6.55 0.60 2.89
C PRO A 26 -5.48 1.05 1.90
N GLY A 27 -5.76 1.02 0.60
CA GLY A 27 -4.85 1.48 -0.45
C GLY A 27 -4.52 2.98 -0.33
N ARG A 28 -5.55 3.81 -0.12
CA ARG A 28 -5.39 5.26 0.15
C ARG A 28 -4.47 5.51 1.34
N LYS A 29 -4.64 4.76 2.43
CA LYS A 29 -3.83 4.94 3.62
C LYS A 29 -2.37 4.52 3.42
N LEU A 30 -2.12 3.48 2.64
CA LEU A 30 -0.76 3.06 2.30
C LEU A 30 -0.05 4.07 1.40
N MET A 31 -0.80 4.69 0.49
CA MET A 31 -0.33 5.81 -0.31
C MET A 31 0.01 7.03 0.56
N GLU A 32 -0.86 7.40 1.51
CA GLU A 32 -0.60 8.48 2.47
C GLU A 32 0.66 8.23 3.33
N LEU A 33 0.94 6.97 3.66
CA LEU A 33 2.12 6.58 4.44
C LEU A 33 3.40 6.50 3.59
N GLY A 34 3.31 6.71 2.28
CA GLY A 34 4.43 6.56 1.36
C GLY A 34 4.96 5.13 1.29
N LEU A 35 4.12 4.13 1.60
CA LEU A 35 4.50 2.71 1.54
C LEU A 35 4.25 2.12 0.16
N ILE A 36 3.38 2.72 -0.64
CA ILE A 36 3.12 2.35 -2.03
C ILE A 36 3.16 3.58 -2.92
N ASP A 37 3.55 3.37 -4.17
CA ASP A 37 3.45 4.34 -5.27
C ASP A 37 2.19 4.02 -6.07
N ALA A 38 1.21 4.93 -6.04
CA ALA A 38 -0.08 4.75 -6.70
C ALA A 38 -0.26 5.79 -7.81
N THR A 39 -0.54 5.32 -9.02
CA THR A 39 -0.85 6.14 -10.19
C THR A 39 -2.31 5.97 -10.59
N GLU A 40 -3.01 7.08 -10.74
CA GLU A 40 -4.40 7.07 -11.16
C GLU A 40 -4.54 6.57 -12.60
N THR A 41 -5.49 5.65 -12.82
CA THR A 41 -5.80 5.13 -14.15
C THR A 41 -6.63 6.13 -14.95
N LYS A 42 -6.42 6.18 -16.27
CA LYS A 42 -7.24 7.00 -17.18
C LYS A 42 -8.71 6.59 -17.05
N GLY A 43 -9.51 7.41 -16.36
CA GLY A 43 -10.91 7.11 -16.05
C GLY A 43 -11.36 7.50 -14.65
N GLY A 44 -10.48 7.99 -13.76
CA GLY A 44 -10.89 8.74 -12.57
C GLY A 44 -11.45 7.93 -11.40
N GLY A 45 -11.26 6.60 -11.37
CA GLY A 45 -11.91 5.75 -10.37
C GLY A 45 -11.07 4.58 -9.85
N SER A 46 -9.84 4.40 -10.35
CA SER A 46 -8.94 3.38 -9.81
C SER A 46 -7.48 3.80 -9.91
N PHE A 47 -6.67 3.25 -9.02
CA PHE A 47 -5.23 3.44 -8.94
C PHE A 47 -4.54 2.12 -9.25
N ASN A 48 -3.60 2.15 -10.19
CA ASN A 48 -2.58 1.11 -10.28
C ASN A 48 -1.50 1.45 -9.27
N TRP A 49 -1.08 0.49 -8.47
CA TRP A 49 -0.10 0.75 -7.42
C TRP A 49 0.98 -0.32 -7.38
N SER A 50 2.13 0.08 -6.84
CA SER A 50 3.30 -0.75 -6.64
C SER A 50 3.86 -0.46 -5.25
N ILE A 51 4.47 -1.45 -4.61
CA ILE A 51 5.14 -1.25 -3.33
C ILE A 51 6.37 -0.36 -3.53
N SER A 52 6.52 0.62 -2.65
CA SER A 52 7.69 1.49 -2.63
C SER A 52 8.83 0.82 -1.86
N ALA A 53 10.05 1.37 -1.95
CA ALA A 53 11.17 0.92 -1.15
C ALA A 53 10.89 0.97 0.37
N ALA A 54 10.09 1.95 0.84
CA ALA A 54 9.68 2.05 2.23
C ALA A 54 8.71 0.94 2.64
N GLY A 55 7.80 0.56 1.75
CA GLY A 55 6.89 -0.58 1.94
C GLY A 55 7.65 -1.90 2.04
N GLU A 56 8.60 -2.13 1.13
CA GLU A 56 9.46 -3.33 1.14
C GLU A 56 10.27 -3.41 2.45
N ALA A 57 10.89 -2.30 2.87
CA ALA A 57 11.62 -2.23 4.14
C ALA A 57 10.72 -2.48 5.36
N PHE A 58 9.48 -1.99 5.33
CA PHE A 58 8.51 -2.21 6.39
C PHE A 58 8.08 -3.69 6.50
N LEU A 59 7.85 -4.37 5.37
CA LEU A 59 7.58 -5.81 5.35
C LEU A 59 8.77 -6.61 5.87
N ALA A 60 9.98 -6.28 5.41
CA ALA A 60 11.19 -6.93 5.86
C ALA A 60 11.38 -6.78 7.38
N ALA A 61 11.12 -5.59 7.94
CA ALA A 61 11.18 -5.36 9.37
C ALA A 61 10.13 -6.18 10.16
N GLN A 62 8.93 -6.39 9.61
CA GLN A 62 7.91 -7.23 10.26
C GLN A 62 8.22 -8.72 10.22
N SER A 63 8.88 -9.23 9.17
CA SER A 63 9.23 -10.65 9.08
C SER A 63 10.31 -11.10 10.06
N VAL A 64 11.03 -10.16 10.70
CA VAL A 64 12.14 -10.44 11.62
C VAL A 64 11.69 -10.36 13.11
N THR A 65 10.41 -10.09 13.37
CA THR A 65 9.84 -10.02 14.74
C THR A 65 8.90 -11.18 15.00
#